data_AF-A0A922I095-F1
#
_entry.id   AF-A0A922I095-F1
#
_cell.length_a   1.000
_cell.length_b   1.000
_cell.length_c   1.000
_cell.angle_alpha   90.00
_cell.angle_beta   90.00
_cell.angle_gamma   90.00
#
_symmetry.space_group_name_H-M   'P 1'
#
loop_
_entity.id
_entity.type
_entity.pdbx_description
1 polymer ?
#
loop_
_entity_poly.entity_id
_entity_poly.type
_entity_poly.pdbx_seq_one_letter_code
_entity_poly.pdbx_strand_id
1 'polypeptide(L)'
;MFEQYCLETSQNQTIRFSDYKKFYPSVVDGEIQTINSTESSYRCHLHSAIFSTEFYNYENRSFVCSPYIEICKILIDHYNCSLTFILPEEDFGGYYVNGTFTGILKLISEKVADFIPHFFSLHSNRDQVLDNTILSNSAYKVSIVSHQSYIPNTNPLQVFHTFTWEIWLLLFTGFICYTILLMVADLIIIGQNLSTNRLFDFNFILFRTLIGQSLSKFTLISKQRKAIHLLLASLLAKREQIIDHFVQLVENKDYRIMVVSKSSTEKIFLSKFPQLKYRSIEIDHEITAPGPIVKLMKGKHVLIVDRWKGYMLKEMYRKFDLHVSKEKFGLTFGSLAIRKNLHSSARIMLAKMFQQIHQNGIINKLNGDRYNYQLNLKLIQKKINKTIEYEDDNGTRQLAAIDKELTDAHMEDDQEYLNHRIMSLIYIHILGLTFWLIVFIAELIYSFVLEKILYKDR
;
A
#
# COMPACT_ATOMS: atom_id res chain seq x y z
N MET A 1 19.04 -19.91 8.03
CA MET A 1 18.61 -18.53 7.66
C MET A 1 19.75 -17.71 7.06
N PHE A 2 20.87 -17.48 7.76
CA PHE A 2 22.03 -16.76 7.18
C PHE A 2 22.61 -17.47 5.92
N GLU A 3 22.87 -18.77 6.02
CA GLU A 3 23.36 -19.62 4.91
C GLU A 3 22.35 -19.77 3.74
N GLN A 4 21.08 -19.45 3.98
CA GLN A 4 20.06 -19.50 2.94
C GLN A 4 20.27 -18.36 1.93
N TYR A 5 20.63 -17.17 2.42
CA TYR A 5 20.69 -15.95 1.62
C TYR A 5 22.11 -15.42 1.36
N CYS A 6 23.11 -15.96 2.05
CA CYS A 6 24.49 -15.49 1.97
C CYS A 6 25.43 -16.56 1.41
N LEU A 7 26.38 -16.13 0.59
CA LEU A 7 27.54 -16.91 0.16
C LEU A 7 28.81 -16.29 0.73
N GLU A 8 29.66 -17.11 1.35
CA GLU A 8 31.01 -16.70 1.73
C GLU A 8 31.89 -16.64 0.47
N THR A 9 32.69 -15.59 0.37
CA THR A 9 33.58 -15.28 -0.75
C THR A 9 35.01 -15.15 -0.22
N SER A 10 35.99 -15.42 -1.09
CA SER A 10 37.40 -15.12 -0.76
C SER A 10 37.62 -13.61 -0.64
N GLN A 11 38.77 -13.21 -0.08
CA GLN A 11 39.17 -11.79 0.03
C GLN A 11 39.20 -11.05 -1.32
N ASN A 12 39.36 -11.79 -2.42
CA ASN A 12 39.29 -11.24 -3.79
C ASN A 12 37.88 -11.29 -4.38
N GLN A 13 36.83 -11.40 -3.55
CA GLN A 13 35.42 -11.47 -3.94
C GLN A 13 35.12 -12.61 -4.92
N THR A 14 35.96 -13.64 -4.93
CA THR A 14 35.86 -14.78 -5.85
C THR A 14 35.42 -16.01 -5.08
N ILE A 15 34.46 -16.77 -5.63
CA ILE A 15 34.15 -18.14 -5.21
C ILE A 15 34.66 -19.06 -6.32
N ARG A 16 35.68 -19.85 -6.00
CA ARG A 16 36.13 -20.93 -6.87
C ARG A 16 35.28 -22.16 -6.60
N PHE A 17 34.89 -22.86 -7.66
CA PHE A 17 34.17 -24.13 -7.54
C PHE A 17 34.90 -25.13 -6.62
N SER A 18 36.24 -25.19 -6.71
CA SER A 18 37.07 -26.07 -5.87
C SER A 18 36.99 -25.79 -4.37
N ASP A 19 36.65 -24.55 -4.00
CA ASP A 19 36.71 -24.06 -2.63
C ASP A 19 35.31 -24.10 -1.97
N TYR A 20 34.27 -24.36 -2.77
CA TYR A 20 32.90 -24.45 -2.33
C TYR A 20 32.62 -25.82 -1.70
N LYS A 21 32.65 -25.89 -0.35
CA LYS A 21 32.14 -27.06 0.38
C LYS A 21 30.62 -27.06 0.26
N LYS A 22 30.04 -28.09 -0.39
CA LYS A 22 28.59 -28.31 -0.47
C LYS A 22 27.95 -28.19 0.92
N PHE A 23 27.35 -27.04 1.22
CA PHE A 23 26.50 -26.87 2.39
C PHE A 23 25.05 -27.13 1.96
N TYR A 24 24.64 -28.39 2.12
CA TYR A 24 23.28 -28.94 2.10
C TYR A 24 22.54 -29.10 0.74
N PRO A 25 21.64 -30.11 0.66
CA PRO A 25 20.91 -30.46 -0.55
C PRO A 25 19.75 -29.50 -0.75
N SER A 26 19.59 -28.96 -1.96
CA SER A 26 18.37 -28.25 -2.33
C SER A 26 17.21 -29.25 -2.37
N VAL A 27 16.36 -29.23 -1.35
CA VAL A 27 15.05 -29.89 -1.40
C VAL A 27 14.11 -28.98 -2.17
N VAL A 28 13.80 -29.37 -3.40
CA VAL A 28 12.55 -29.03 -4.09
C VAL A 28 12.04 -30.37 -4.62
N ASP A 29 11.00 -30.88 -3.98
CA ASP A 29 10.20 -32.05 -4.36
C ASP A 29 10.94 -33.29 -4.88
N GLY A 30 11.63 -34.02 -3.98
CA GLY A 30 11.75 -35.49 -4.02
C GLY A 30 12.46 -36.17 -5.21
N GLU A 31 12.74 -35.50 -6.31
CA GLU A 31 13.41 -36.08 -7.49
C GLU A 31 14.53 -35.16 -7.98
N ILE A 32 15.77 -35.58 -7.73
CA ILE A 32 16.94 -35.03 -8.39
C ILE A 32 16.87 -35.48 -9.85
N GLN A 33 16.27 -34.67 -10.72
CA GLN A 33 16.56 -34.81 -12.14
C GLN A 33 17.96 -34.26 -12.39
N THR A 34 18.94 -35.17 -12.41
CA THR A 34 20.27 -34.94 -12.96
C THR A 34 20.10 -34.52 -14.42
N ILE A 35 20.17 -33.22 -14.69
CA ILE A 35 20.43 -32.72 -16.04
C ILE A 35 21.85 -33.22 -16.36
N ASN A 36 21.95 -34.20 -17.25
CA ASN A 36 23.23 -34.78 -17.67
C ASN A 36 24.15 -33.68 -18.21
N SER A 37 25.16 -33.30 -17.41
CA SER A 37 26.25 -32.46 -17.85
C SER A 37 27.09 -33.27 -18.84
N THR A 38 26.98 -32.95 -20.12
CA THR A 38 27.92 -33.44 -21.12
C THR A 38 29.31 -32.88 -20.79
N GLU A 39 30.27 -33.78 -20.66
CA GLU A 39 31.68 -33.49 -20.40
C GLU A 39 32.19 -32.46 -21.43
N SER A 40 32.44 -31.24 -20.96
CA SER A 40 33.33 -30.32 -21.65
C SER A 40 34.21 -29.64 -20.62
N SER A 41 35.52 -29.72 -20.83
CA SER A 41 36.58 -29.14 -19.99
C SER A 41 36.65 -27.61 -20.07
N TYR A 42 35.51 -26.94 -20.26
CA TYR A 42 35.44 -25.49 -20.16
C TYR A 42 35.41 -25.11 -18.68
N ARG A 43 36.50 -24.51 -18.19
CA ARG A 43 36.47 -23.82 -16.88
C ARG A 43 35.54 -22.63 -17.03
N CYS A 44 34.29 -22.79 -16.64
CA CYS A 44 33.32 -21.71 -16.59
C CYS A 44 33.78 -20.71 -15.52
N HIS A 45 34.13 -19.50 -15.92
CA HIS A 45 34.41 -18.39 -15.02
C HIS A 45 33.59 -17.17 -15.45
N LEU A 46 32.78 -16.64 -14.53
CA LEU A 46 31.88 -15.52 -14.82
C LEU A 46 32.06 -14.40 -13.80
N HIS A 47 31.95 -13.17 -14.28
CA HIS A 47 31.91 -11.97 -13.47
C HIS A 47 30.46 -11.56 -13.20
N SER A 48 30.03 -11.61 -11.95
CA SER A 48 28.69 -11.25 -11.49
C SER A 48 28.72 -9.87 -10.85
N ALA A 49 28.04 -8.90 -11.45
CA ALA A 49 27.87 -7.61 -10.81
C ALA A 49 26.74 -7.70 -9.75
N ILE A 50 26.97 -7.16 -8.55
CA ILE A 50 26.00 -7.16 -7.44
C ILE A 50 25.89 -5.75 -6.85
N PHE A 51 24.84 -5.48 -6.07
CA PHE A 51 24.76 -4.20 -5.38
C PHE A 51 25.71 -4.19 -4.18
N SER A 52 26.31 -3.04 -3.88
CA SER A 52 27.17 -2.85 -2.70
C SER A 52 26.45 -3.18 -1.38
N THR A 53 25.15 -2.89 -1.31
CA THR A 53 24.27 -3.25 -0.18
C THR A 53 24.09 -4.75 0.03
N GLU A 54 24.54 -5.58 -0.91
CA GLU A 54 24.53 -7.04 -0.81
C GLU A 54 25.88 -7.60 -0.36
N PHE A 55 26.91 -6.76 -0.25
CA PHE A 55 28.26 -7.17 0.11
C PHE A 55 28.59 -6.77 1.55
N TYR A 56 29.06 -7.74 2.33
CA TYR A 56 29.33 -7.58 3.76
C TYR A 56 30.73 -8.11 4.07
N ASN A 57 31.57 -7.28 4.68
CA ASN A 57 32.87 -7.71 5.20
C ASN A 57 32.78 -7.91 6.72
N TYR A 58 33.21 -9.07 7.20
CA TYR A 58 33.12 -9.44 8.60
C TYR A 58 34.24 -10.41 9.01
N GLU A 59 35.01 -10.09 10.07
CA GLU A 59 36.10 -10.94 10.59
C GLU A 59 37.04 -11.52 9.52
N ASN A 60 37.52 -10.68 8.60
CA ASN A 60 38.36 -11.06 7.44
C ASN A 60 37.71 -12.04 6.45
N ARG A 61 36.39 -12.24 6.54
CA ARG A 61 35.57 -12.98 5.58
C ARG A 61 34.66 -11.99 4.86
N SER A 62 34.36 -12.31 3.61
CA SER A 62 33.52 -11.48 2.75
C SER A 62 32.28 -12.28 2.38
N PHE A 63 31.09 -11.71 2.53
CA PHE A 63 29.83 -12.37 2.24
C PHE A 63 29.03 -11.59 1.20
N VAL A 64 28.40 -12.31 0.28
CA VAL A 64 27.39 -11.77 -0.63
C VAL A 64 26.04 -12.29 -0.20
N CYS A 65 25.19 -11.42 0.31
CA CYS A 65 23.86 -11.74 0.81
C CYS A 65 22.80 -11.12 -0.11
N SER A 66 22.05 -11.94 -0.84
CA SER A 66 21.05 -11.49 -1.80
C SER A 66 19.85 -12.45 -1.83
N PRO A 67 18.62 -11.95 -2.08
CA PRO A 67 17.50 -12.84 -2.40
C PRO A 67 17.71 -13.60 -3.71
N TYR A 68 18.64 -13.15 -4.57
CA TYR A 68 18.98 -13.79 -5.84
C TYR A 68 20.19 -14.71 -5.75
N ILE A 69 20.70 -14.98 -4.54
CA ILE A 69 21.90 -15.81 -4.34
C ILE A 69 21.72 -17.24 -4.86
N GLU A 70 20.49 -17.73 -4.91
CA GLU A 70 20.16 -19.05 -5.46
C GLU A 70 20.57 -19.18 -6.93
N ILE A 71 20.48 -18.09 -7.71
CA ILE A 71 20.94 -18.08 -9.10
C ILE A 71 22.46 -18.32 -9.15
N CYS A 72 23.20 -17.70 -8.23
CA CYS A 72 24.65 -17.92 -8.11
C CYS A 72 24.96 -19.34 -7.65
N LYS A 73 24.19 -19.90 -6.69
CA LYS A 73 24.34 -21.29 -6.23
C LYS A 73 24.13 -22.28 -7.38
N ILE A 74 23.10 -22.11 -8.20
CA ILE A 74 22.86 -22.95 -9.39
C ILE A 74 24.06 -22.90 -10.35
N LEU A 75 24.63 -21.72 -10.59
CA LEU A 75 25.82 -21.60 -11.45
C LEU A 75 27.04 -22.35 -10.90
N ILE A 76 27.26 -22.28 -9.58
CA ILE A 76 28.37 -22.95 -8.92
C ILE A 76 28.13 -24.47 -8.89
N ASP A 77 26.98 -24.91 -8.37
CA ASP A 77 26.69 -26.31 -8.05
C ASP A 77 26.32 -27.15 -9.28
N HIS A 78 25.63 -26.56 -10.26
CA HIS A 78 25.10 -27.29 -11.41
C HIS A 78 25.94 -27.11 -12.67
N TYR A 79 26.49 -25.92 -12.87
CA TYR A 79 27.28 -25.59 -14.06
C TYR A 79 28.80 -25.57 -13.78
N ASN A 80 29.22 -25.90 -12.55
CA ASN A 80 30.62 -25.92 -12.11
C ASN A 80 31.36 -24.60 -12.41
N CYS A 81 30.66 -23.47 -12.33
CA CYS A 81 31.22 -22.16 -12.60
C CYS A 81 31.94 -21.58 -11.37
N SER A 82 33.07 -20.94 -11.59
CA SER A 82 33.69 -20.04 -10.61
C SER A 82 33.15 -18.63 -10.82
N LEU A 83 32.74 -17.95 -9.76
CA LEU A 83 32.14 -16.62 -9.83
C LEU A 83 33.06 -15.58 -9.18
N THR A 84 33.26 -14.44 -9.86
CA THR A 84 33.88 -13.25 -9.28
C THR A 84 32.81 -12.18 -9.14
N PHE A 85 32.59 -11.70 -7.92
CA PHE A 85 31.64 -10.62 -7.67
C PHE A 85 32.28 -9.27 -7.90
N ILE A 86 31.57 -8.36 -8.57
CA ILE A 86 32.04 -7.01 -8.87
C ILE A 86 31.05 -6.00 -8.30
N LEU A 87 31.57 -5.05 -7.53
CA LEU A 87 30.79 -3.98 -6.90
C LEU A 87 30.84 -2.72 -7.76
N PRO A 88 29.70 -2.04 -8.00
CA PRO A 88 29.70 -0.73 -8.62
C PRO A 88 30.17 0.34 -7.62
N GLU A 89 30.78 1.41 -8.14
CA GLU A 89 31.12 2.61 -7.35
C GLU A 89 29.86 3.35 -6.87
N GLU A 90 28.80 3.30 -7.67
CA GLU A 90 27.48 3.82 -7.34
C GLU A 90 26.52 2.66 -7.04
N ASP A 91 26.01 2.62 -5.82
CA ASP A 91 25.11 1.58 -5.29
C ASP A 91 23.89 1.32 -6.18
N PHE A 92 23.46 2.33 -6.95
CA PHE A 92 22.29 2.24 -7.81
C PHE A 92 22.54 2.93 -9.15
N GLY A 93 22.25 2.22 -10.24
CA GLY A 93 22.30 2.82 -11.56
C GLY A 93 21.90 1.86 -12.67
N GLY A 94 21.25 2.44 -13.66
CA GLY A 94 20.80 1.75 -14.87
C GLY A 94 20.26 2.70 -15.91
N TYR A 95 20.78 3.94 -15.86
CA TYR A 95 20.36 5.06 -16.67
C TYR A 95 21.41 5.36 -17.70
N TYR A 96 20.95 5.83 -18.83
CA TYR A 96 21.81 6.30 -19.90
C TYR A 96 21.83 7.83 -19.80
N VAL A 97 22.95 8.38 -19.34
CA VAL A 97 23.15 9.82 -19.14
C VAL A 97 24.40 10.22 -19.90
N ASN A 98 24.29 11.26 -20.73
CA ASN A 98 25.40 11.83 -21.50
C ASN A 98 26.21 10.79 -22.32
N GLY A 99 25.54 9.76 -22.86
CA GLY A 99 26.18 8.73 -23.67
C GLY A 99 26.74 7.54 -22.89
N THR A 100 26.66 7.55 -21.56
CA THR A 100 27.22 6.52 -20.68
C THR A 100 26.18 5.93 -19.73
N PHE A 101 26.34 4.64 -19.37
CA PHE A 101 25.53 4.03 -18.32
C PHE A 101 26.09 4.35 -16.93
N THR A 102 25.22 4.45 -15.92
CA THR A 102 25.59 4.68 -14.52
C THR A 102 25.37 3.43 -13.65
N GLY A 103 25.96 3.42 -12.45
CA GLY A 103 25.90 2.33 -11.46
C GLY A 103 26.12 0.92 -12.03
N ILE A 104 25.30 -0.05 -11.62
CA ILE A 104 25.55 -1.46 -11.94
C ILE A 104 25.47 -1.79 -13.44
N LEU A 105 24.68 -1.06 -14.24
CA LEU A 105 24.68 -1.25 -15.71
C LEU A 105 25.93 -0.68 -16.39
N LYS A 106 26.66 0.25 -15.75
CA LYS A 106 27.96 0.73 -16.24
C LYS A 106 28.93 -0.44 -16.39
N LEU A 107 29.00 -1.32 -15.39
CA LEU A 107 29.86 -2.51 -15.38
C LEU A 107 29.57 -3.47 -16.55
N ILE A 108 28.30 -3.62 -16.93
CA ILE A 108 27.91 -4.42 -18.09
C ILE A 108 28.32 -3.72 -19.39
N SER A 109 28.07 -2.41 -19.49
CA SER A 109 28.41 -1.61 -20.68
C SER A 109 29.91 -1.53 -20.95
N GLU A 110 30.71 -1.45 -19.89
CA GLU A 110 32.18 -1.40 -19.92
C GLU A 110 32.81 -2.79 -20.02
N LYS A 111 31.99 -3.84 -20.18
CA LYS A 111 32.43 -5.23 -20.35
C LYS A 111 33.17 -5.81 -19.14
N VAL A 112 33.02 -5.20 -17.97
CA VAL A 112 33.62 -5.61 -16.70
C VAL A 112 32.84 -6.77 -16.08
N ALA A 113 31.51 -6.73 -16.16
CA ALA A 113 30.64 -7.81 -15.68
C ALA A 113 30.01 -8.59 -16.84
N ASP A 114 29.74 -9.87 -16.61
CA ASP A 114 29.11 -10.78 -17.58
C ASP A 114 27.59 -10.82 -17.41
N PHE A 115 27.12 -10.78 -16.16
CA PHE A 115 25.69 -10.75 -15.83
C PHE A 115 25.44 -10.06 -14.48
N ILE A 116 24.18 -9.76 -14.20
CA ILE A 116 23.68 -9.33 -12.89
C ILE A 116 22.58 -10.32 -12.47
N PRO A 117 22.63 -10.90 -11.25
CA PRO A 117 21.64 -11.89 -10.80
C PRO A 117 20.26 -11.26 -10.54
N HIS A 118 20.17 -9.93 -10.51
CA HIS A 118 18.94 -9.16 -10.37
C HIS A 118 18.13 -9.10 -11.66
N PHE A 119 16.81 -9.03 -11.48
CA PHE A 119 15.89 -8.81 -12.59
C PHE A 119 15.78 -7.31 -12.92
N PHE A 120 15.99 -6.97 -14.19
CA PHE A 120 15.81 -5.62 -14.70
C PHE A 120 14.57 -5.52 -15.57
N SER A 121 13.84 -4.42 -15.41
CA SER A 121 12.78 -4.05 -16.34
C SER A 121 13.40 -3.72 -17.70
N LEU A 122 12.81 -4.28 -18.76
CA LEU A 122 13.21 -3.98 -20.13
C LEU A 122 12.93 -2.52 -20.48
N HIS A 123 13.85 -1.94 -21.23
CA HIS A 123 13.76 -0.55 -21.68
C HIS A 123 14.70 -0.36 -22.86
N SER A 124 14.23 0.30 -23.93
CA SER A 124 14.97 0.52 -25.19
C SER A 124 16.48 0.83 -25.05
N ASN A 125 16.86 1.75 -24.15
CA ASN A 125 18.27 2.04 -23.89
C ASN A 125 19.06 0.83 -23.36
N ARG A 126 18.48 0.04 -22.43
CA ARG A 126 19.13 -1.15 -21.85
C ARG A 126 19.34 -2.26 -22.87
N ASP A 127 18.48 -2.35 -23.89
CA ASP A 127 18.57 -3.30 -25.00
C ASP A 127 19.87 -3.15 -25.84
N GLN A 128 20.56 -2.02 -25.68
CA GLN A 128 21.86 -1.78 -26.28
C GLN A 128 22.97 -2.60 -25.62
N VAL A 129 22.85 -2.88 -24.31
CA VAL A 129 23.90 -3.54 -23.50
C VAL A 129 23.46 -4.89 -22.93
N LEU A 130 22.17 -5.10 -22.71
CA LEU A 130 21.59 -6.35 -22.20
C LEU A 130 21.08 -7.25 -23.32
N ASP A 131 21.19 -8.55 -23.10
CA ASP A 131 20.53 -9.57 -23.90
C ASP A 131 19.08 -9.71 -23.45
N ASN A 132 18.17 -9.37 -24.36
CA ASN A 132 16.73 -9.40 -24.11
C ASN A 132 16.04 -10.58 -24.79
N THR A 133 16.81 -11.53 -25.34
CA THR A 133 16.23 -12.72 -25.98
C THR A 133 15.50 -13.62 -24.98
N ILE A 134 15.67 -13.37 -23.68
CA ILE A 134 15.19 -14.23 -22.61
C ILE A 134 14.43 -13.40 -21.60
N LEU A 135 13.12 -13.53 -21.69
CA LEU A 135 12.16 -12.76 -20.91
C LEU A 135 11.68 -13.62 -19.74
N SER A 136 11.60 -13.04 -18.56
CA SER A 136 10.76 -13.58 -17.49
C SER A 136 9.30 -13.29 -17.83
N ASN A 137 8.39 -14.22 -17.52
CA ASN A 137 6.95 -13.94 -17.58
C ASN A 137 6.48 -12.94 -16.49
N SER A 138 7.38 -12.48 -15.62
CA SER A 138 7.09 -11.43 -14.64
C SER A 138 6.92 -10.08 -15.33
N ALA A 139 5.65 -9.74 -15.59
CA ALA A 139 5.27 -8.42 -16.07
C ALA A 139 5.31 -7.41 -14.92
N TYR A 140 6.28 -6.50 -14.98
CA TYR A 140 6.31 -5.26 -14.21
C TYR A 140 5.17 -4.36 -14.67
N LYS A 141 4.37 -3.94 -13.70
CA LYS A 141 3.19 -3.08 -13.93
C LYS A 141 3.18 -1.99 -12.89
N VAL A 142 3.12 -0.74 -13.36
CA VAL A 142 3.02 0.44 -12.50
C VAL A 142 1.64 0.44 -11.82
N SER A 143 1.63 0.66 -10.51
CA SER A 143 0.45 0.70 -9.64
C SER A 143 0.55 1.88 -8.67
N ILE A 144 -0.57 2.20 -8.05
CA ILE A 144 -0.66 3.16 -6.96
C ILE A 144 -0.68 2.37 -5.65
N VAL A 145 0.11 2.83 -4.70
CA VAL A 145 0.02 2.44 -3.29
C VAL A 145 -0.44 3.65 -2.51
N SER A 146 -1.49 3.49 -1.72
CA SER A 146 -2.04 4.57 -0.91
C SER A 146 -2.45 4.03 0.46
N HIS A 147 -2.42 4.88 1.48
CA HIS A 147 -3.17 4.60 2.70
C HIS A 147 -4.67 4.81 2.43
N GLN A 148 -5.52 4.05 3.11
CA GLN A 148 -6.95 4.33 3.12
C GLN A 148 -7.19 5.59 3.96
N SER A 149 -7.14 6.75 3.32
CA SER A 149 -7.37 8.03 3.98
C SER A 149 -8.87 8.31 4.07
N TYR A 150 -9.32 8.88 5.19
CA TYR A 150 -10.63 9.49 5.23
C TYR A 150 -10.61 10.80 4.44
N ILE A 151 -11.73 11.14 3.81
CA ILE A 151 -11.91 12.49 3.28
C ILE A 151 -12.45 13.32 4.44
N PRO A 152 -11.65 14.21 5.06
CA PRO A 152 -12.21 15.24 5.93
C PRO A 152 -13.07 16.13 5.03
N ASN A 153 -14.37 15.89 5.05
CA ASN A 153 -15.32 16.78 4.42
C ASN A 153 -15.71 17.80 5.48
N THR A 154 -15.23 19.03 5.31
CA THR A 154 -15.57 20.14 6.21
C THR A 154 -17.05 20.55 6.11
N ASN A 155 -17.82 19.94 5.21
CA ASN A 155 -19.25 20.19 5.11
C ASN A 155 -19.97 19.77 6.42
N PRO A 156 -20.58 20.72 7.15
CA PRO A 156 -21.29 20.43 8.40
C PRO A 156 -22.51 19.50 8.20
N LEU A 157 -22.96 19.31 6.96
CA LEU A 157 -24.04 18.39 6.58
C LEU A 157 -23.52 16.99 6.21
N GLN A 158 -22.23 16.67 6.43
CA GLN A 158 -21.63 15.38 6.08
C GLN A 158 -22.41 14.18 6.65
N VAL A 159 -23.02 14.33 7.83
CA VAL A 159 -23.84 13.29 8.48
C VAL A 159 -24.98 12.80 7.58
N PHE A 160 -25.53 13.67 6.71
CA PHE A 160 -26.58 13.29 5.77
C PHE A 160 -26.06 12.54 4.54
N HIS A 161 -24.76 12.50 4.28
CA HIS A 161 -24.21 11.72 3.15
C HIS A 161 -24.12 10.21 3.41
N THR A 162 -24.48 9.75 4.62
CA THR A 162 -24.51 8.33 4.95
C THR A 162 -25.52 7.56 4.10
N PHE A 163 -26.67 8.17 3.83
CA PHE A 163 -27.67 7.62 2.93
C PHE A 163 -27.79 8.50 1.70
N THR A 164 -28.24 7.91 0.58
CA THR A 164 -28.55 8.71 -0.59
C THR A 164 -29.79 9.57 -0.32
N TRP A 165 -29.93 10.66 -1.06
CA TRP A 165 -31.08 11.57 -0.93
C TRP A 165 -32.42 10.82 -1.07
N GLU A 166 -32.48 9.82 -1.94
CA GLU A 166 -33.67 8.99 -2.16
C GLU A 166 -34.08 8.25 -0.89
N ILE A 167 -33.11 7.72 -0.14
CA ILE A 167 -33.37 7.03 1.12
C ILE A 167 -33.87 8.02 2.18
N TRP A 168 -33.27 9.21 2.26
CA TRP A 168 -33.75 10.25 3.19
C TRP A 168 -35.18 10.69 2.86
N LEU A 169 -35.50 10.85 1.58
CA LEU A 169 -36.85 11.19 1.14
C LEU A 169 -37.84 10.04 1.41
N LEU A 170 -37.42 8.78 1.23
CA LEU A 170 -38.22 7.61 1.61
C LEU A 170 -38.49 7.54 3.12
N LEU A 171 -37.49 7.85 3.94
CA LEU A 171 -37.66 7.92 5.40
C LEU A 171 -38.63 9.04 5.79
N PHE A 172 -38.50 10.22 5.17
CA PHE A 172 -39.37 11.36 5.43
C PHE A 172 -40.82 11.11 4.98
N THR A 173 -41.02 10.59 3.76
CA THR A 173 -42.35 10.24 3.24
C THR A 173 -42.97 9.10 4.03
N GLY A 174 -42.19 8.07 4.41
CA GLY A 174 -42.65 7.00 5.28
C GLY A 174 -43.10 7.52 6.64
N PHE A 175 -42.37 8.47 7.22
CA PHE A 175 -42.75 9.12 8.48
C PHE A 175 -44.09 9.86 8.34
N ILE A 176 -44.27 10.67 7.30
CA ILE A 176 -45.53 11.38 7.02
C ILE A 176 -46.69 10.40 6.83
N CYS A 177 -46.52 9.38 5.99
CA CYS A 177 -47.55 8.38 5.72
C CYS A 177 -47.96 7.64 7.00
N TYR A 178 -47.00 7.29 7.87
CA TYR A 178 -47.29 6.64 9.13
C TYR A 178 -48.03 7.55 10.11
N THR A 179 -47.66 8.83 10.20
CA THR A 179 -48.41 9.82 10.98
C THR A 179 -49.86 9.93 10.49
N ILE A 180 -50.07 10.05 9.17
CA ILE A 180 -51.42 10.11 8.58
C ILE A 180 -52.21 8.84 8.91
N LEU A 181 -51.59 7.67 8.78
CA LEU A 181 -52.23 6.39 9.06
C LEU A 181 -52.64 6.26 10.53
N LEU A 182 -51.80 6.73 11.47
CA LEU A 182 -52.16 6.82 12.89
C LEU A 182 -53.36 7.74 13.12
N MET A 183 -53.40 8.90 12.47
CA MET A 183 -54.53 9.82 12.57
C MET A 183 -55.83 9.22 12.03
N VAL A 184 -55.76 8.52 10.89
CA VAL A 184 -56.92 7.82 10.30
C VAL A 184 -57.38 6.68 11.22
N ALA A 185 -56.46 5.90 11.78
CA ALA A 185 -56.79 4.85 12.73
C ALA A 185 -57.50 5.41 13.98
N ASP A 186 -56.99 6.52 14.52
CA ASP A 186 -57.58 7.20 15.68
C ASP A 186 -58.99 7.75 15.39
N LEU A 187 -59.22 8.30 14.20
CA LEU A 187 -60.53 8.72 13.71
C LEU A 187 -61.52 7.55 13.64
N ILE A 188 -61.11 6.43 13.05
CA ILE A 188 -61.97 5.26 12.83
C ILE A 188 -62.29 4.56 14.16
N ILE A 189 -61.31 4.43 15.05
CA ILE A 189 -61.43 3.65 16.30
C ILE A 189 -62.12 4.45 17.40
N ILE A 190 -61.78 5.73 17.56
CA ILE A 190 -62.24 6.55 18.70
C ILE A 190 -63.41 7.48 18.31
N GLY A 191 -63.64 7.69 17.01
CA GLY A 191 -64.78 8.49 16.52
C GLY A 191 -64.69 9.98 16.90
N GLN A 192 -63.49 10.51 17.13
CA GLN A 192 -63.27 11.88 17.60
C GLN A 192 -62.88 12.84 16.47
N ASN A 193 -63.21 14.13 16.66
CA ASN A 193 -62.84 15.19 15.73
C ASN A 193 -61.31 15.37 15.62
N LEU A 194 -60.83 15.52 14.39
CA LEU A 194 -59.45 15.91 14.07
C LEU A 194 -59.10 17.22 14.79
N SER A 195 -58.08 17.18 15.67
CA SER A 195 -57.46 18.37 16.20
C SER A 195 -56.01 18.46 15.73
N THR A 196 -55.56 19.68 15.45
CA THR A 196 -54.15 19.97 15.10
C THR A 196 -53.20 19.57 16.24
N ASN A 197 -53.63 19.73 17.49
CA ASN A 197 -52.85 19.33 18.67
C ASN A 197 -52.55 17.82 18.67
N ARG A 198 -53.50 16.97 18.25
CA ARG A 198 -53.26 15.52 18.13
C ARG A 198 -52.24 15.18 17.05
N LEU A 199 -52.24 15.91 15.94
CA LEU A 199 -51.24 15.72 14.88
C LEU A 199 -49.83 16.00 15.42
N PHE A 200 -49.66 17.05 16.24
CA PHE A 200 -48.38 17.33 16.91
C PHE A 200 -48.01 16.25 17.92
N ASP A 201 -48.94 15.78 18.73
CA ASP A 201 -48.70 14.70 19.70
C ASP A 201 -48.27 13.40 19.02
N PHE A 202 -48.91 13.00 17.92
CA PHE A 202 -48.52 11.83 17.15
C PHE A 202 -47.14 11.98 16.52
N ASN A 203 -46.85 13.13 15.90
CA ASN A 203 -45.52 13.39 15.35
C ASN A 203 -44.45 13.38 16.45
N PHE A 204 -44.74 13.93 17.63
CA PHE A 204 -43.83 13.93 18.78
C PHE A 204 -43.58 12.51 19.31
N ILE A 205 -44.63 11.71 19.50
CA ILE A 205 -44.52 10.30 19.92
C ILE A 205 -43.75 9.48 18.88
N LEU A 206 -44.04 9.68 17.59
CA LEU A 206 -43.38 8.98 16.51
C LEU A 206 -41.90 9.33 16.42
N PHE A 207 -41.58 10.62 16.52
CA PHE A 207 -40.20 11.10 16.54
C PHE A 207 -39.45 10.56 17.75
N ARG A 208 -40.03 10.63 18.96
CA ARG A 208 -39.44 10.03 20.18
C ARG A 208 -39.19 8.53 20.04
N THR A 209 -40.08 7.83 19.36
CA THR A 209 -39.93 6.39 19.09
C THR A 209 -38.81 6.14 18.08
N LEU A 210 -38.73 6.95 17.02
CA LEU A 210 -37.70 6.89 15.99
C LEU A 210 -36.29 7.13 16.56
N ILE A 211 -36.14 8.07 17.50
CA ILE A 211 -34.86 8.35 18.18
C ILE A 211 -34.62 7.45 19.41
N GLY A 212 -35.54 6.53 19.72
CA GLY A 212 -35.37 5.53 20.78
C GLY A 212 -35.63 6.03 22.21
N GLN A 213 -36.22 7.21 22.37
CA GLN A 213 -36.57 7.84 23.66
C GLN A 213 -38.01 7.54 24.12
N SER A 214 -38.59 6.41 23.70
CA SER A 214 -39.92 5.96 24.10
C SER A 214 -39.97 5.59 25.59
N LEU A 215 -40.99 6.10 26.30
CA LEU A 215 -41.26 5.85 27.73
C LEU A 215 -42.08 4.58 27.99
N SER A 216 -42.51 3.84 26.95
CA SER A 216 -43.44 2.71 27.10
C SER A 216 -42.71 1.38 27.34
N LYS A 217 -43.23 0.52 28.22
CA LYS A 217 -42.62 -0.77 28.65
C LYS A 217 -42.77 -1.92 27.62
N PHE A 218 -42.98 -1.66 26.32
CA PHE A 218 -43.30 -2.72 25.36
C PHE A 218 -42.06 -3.42 24.77
N THR A 219 -42.12 -4.75 24.68
CA THR A 219 -41.08 -5.68 24.17
C THR A 219 -40.65 -5.43 22.71
N LEU A 220 -41.43 -4.65 21.94
CA LEU A 220 -41.09 -4.20 20.58
C LEU A 220 -39.82 -3.32 20.52
N ILE A 221 -39.43 -2.73 21.66
CA ILE A 221 -38.33 -1.77 21.80
C ILE A 221 -36.95 -2.40 21.59
N SER A 222 -36.77 -3.71 21.83
CA SER A 222 -35.44 -4.35 21.67
C SER A 222 -34.98 -4.40 20.21
N LYS A 223 -35.89 -4.65 19.27
CA LYS A 223 -35.58 -4.68 17.83
C LYS A 223 -35.41 -3.25 17.26
N GLN A 224 -36.22 -2.30 17.72
CA GLN A 224 -36.09 -0.89 17.34
C GLN A 224 -34.79 -0.25 17.85
N ARG A 225 -34.37 -0.55 19.09
CA ARG A 225 -33.06 -0.09 19.62
C ARG A 225 -31.88 -0.62 18.80
N LYS A 226 -31.94 -1.88 18.34
CA LYS A 226 -30.92 -2.44 17.44
C LYS A 226 -30.90 -1.72 16.09
N ALA A 227 -32.07 -1.42 15.51
CA ALA A 227 -32.16 -0.65 14.27
C ALA A 227 -31.60 0.78 14.42
N ILE A 228 -31.86 1.43 15.55
CA ILE A 228 -31.32 2.76 15.86
C ILE A 228 -29.81 2.71 16.09
N HIS A 229 -29.30 1.71 16.81
CA HIS A 229 -27.85 1.52 16.94
C HIS A 229 -27.20 1.18 15.60
N LEU A 230 -27.86 0.43 14.72
CA LEU A 230 -27.39 0.17 13.37
C LEU A 230 -27.36 1.44 12.53
N LEU A 231 -28.37 2.30 12.67
CA LEU A 231 -28.45 3.60 11.98
C LEU A 231 -27.40 4.57 12.51
N LEU A 232 -27.16 4.61 13.83
CA LEU A 232 -26.09 5.40 14.43
C LEU A 232 -24.71 4.88 14.00
N ALA A 233 -24.54 3.55 13.99
CA ALA A 233 -23.33 2.90 13.51
C ALA A 233 -23.10 3.15 12.02
N SER A 234 -24.15 3.20 11.19
CA SER A 234 -24.02 3.58 9.77
C SER A 234 -23.75 5.06 9.58
N LEU A 235 -24.33 5.93 10.43
CA LEU A 235 -24.06 7.38 10.43
C LEU A 235 -22.61 7.67 10.82
N LEU A 236 -22.03 6.85 11.71
CA LEU A 236 -20.64 6.91 12.10
C LEU A 236 -19.72 6.05 11.22
N ALA A 237 -20.27 5.20 10.34
CA ALA A 237 -19.50 4.28 9.52
C ALA A 237 -18.50 5.05 8.66
N LYS A 238 -17.27 4.54 8.69
CA LYS A 238 -16.11 5.07 7.99
C LYS A 238 -16.40 5.12 6.48
N ARG A 239 -16.29 6.30 5.87
CA ARG A 239 -16.32 6.46 4.41
C ARG A 239 -14.88 6.61 3.94
N GLU A 240 -14.29 5.47 3.61
CA GLU A 240 -12.89 5.38 3.18
C GLU A 240 -12.76 5.87 1.74
N GLN A 241 -11.76 6.72 1.45
CA GLN A 241 -11.36 6.99 0.07
C GLN A 241 -10.19 6.10 -0.29
N ILE A 242 -10.42 5.27 -1.30
CA ILE A 242 -9.40 4.41 -1.88
C ILE A 242 -9.07 4.95 -3.27
N ILE A 243 -7.79 5.21 -3.52
CA ILE A 243 -7.31 5.59 -4.85
C ILE A 243 -7.05 4.32 -5.65
N ASP A 244 -8.02 3.95 -6.48
CA ASP A 244 -7.98 2.75 -7.31
C ASP A 244 -7.60 3.04 -8.77
N HIS A 245 -7.73 4.31 -9.19
CA HIS A 245 -7.56 4.74 -10.56
C HIS A 245 -6.61 5.93 -10.71
N PHE A 246 -5.79 5.94 -11.77
CA PHE A 246 -4.85 7.04 -12.02
C PHE A 246 -5.56 8.34 -12.39
N VAL A 247 -6.75 8.25 -13.00
CA VAL A 247 -7.57 9.44 -13.31
C VAL A 247 -7.96 10.20 -12.04
N GLN A 248 -8.19 9.50 -10.92
CA GLN A 248 -8.50 10.13 -9.64
C GLN A 248 -7.36 11.04 -9.15
N LEU A 249 -6.11 10.73 -9.48
CA LEU A 249 -4.96 11.59 -9.18
C LEU A 249 -4.92 12.85 -10.04
N VAL A 250 -5.45 12.78 -11.27
CA VAL A 250 -5.57 13.94 -12.17
C VAL A 250 -6.67 14.87 -11.69
N GLU A 251 -7.81 14.31 -11.30
CA GLU A 251 -8.98 15.06 -10.83
C GLU A 251 -8.76 15.68 -9.44
N ASN A 252 -8.19 14.91 -8.50
CA ASN A 252 -7.96 15.37 -7.15
C ASN A 252 -6.56 16.00 -7.03
N LYS A 253 -6.50 17.33 -6.99
CA LYS A 253 -5.25 18.12 -6.99
C LYS A 253 -4.48 18.09 -5.67
N ASP A 254 -5.11 17.63 -4.59
CA ASP A 254 -4.51 17.70 -3.25
C ASP A 254 -3.45 16.62 -3.01
N TYR A 255 -3.50 15.51 -3.76
CA TYR A 255 -2.55 14.42 -3.58
C TYR A 255 -1.13 14.80 -4.04
N ARG A 256 -0.12 14.52 -3.23
CA ARG A 256 1.28 14.54 -3.65
C ARG A 256 1.71 13.14 -4.06
N ILE A 257 2.55 13.04 -5.08
CA ILE A 257 2.82 11.76 -5.76
C ILE A 257 4.27 11.37 -5.52
N MET A 258 4.51 10.43 -4.62
CA MET A 258 5.83 9.90 -4.36
C MET A 258 6.23 8.93 -5.46
N VAL A 259 7.41 9.16 -6.03
CA VAL A 259 7.98 8.35 -7.11
C VAL A 259 9.45 8.17 -6.83
N VAL A 260 9.96 6.94 -7.03
CA VAL A 260 11.39 6.68 -6.93
C VAL A 260 12.11 7.40 -8.06
N SER A 261 12.99 8.33 -7.69
CA SER A 261 13.72 9.16 -8.63
C SER A 261 14.52 8.31 -9.61
N LYS A 262 14.61 8.80 -10.84
CA LYS A 262 15.25 8.19 -11.99
C LYS A 262 14.67 6.83 -12.40
N SER A 263 13.79 6.17 -11.64
CA SER A 263 13.38 4.77 -11.89
C SER A 263 12.67 4.52 -13.23
N SER A 264 12.70 3.27 -13.69
CA SER A 264 11.89 2.86 -14.85
C SER A 264 10.39 3.08 -14.60
N THR A 265 9.94 2.93 -13.35
CA THR A 265 8.57 3.25 -12.93
C THR A 265 8.25 4.73 -13.11
N GLU A 266 9.13 5.63 -12.65
CA GLU A 266 8.98 7.08 -12.85
C GLU A 266 8.80 7.40 -14.33
N LYS A 267 9.71 6.90 -15.16
CA LYS A 267 9.71 7.20 -16.59
C LYS A 267 8.43 6.74 -17.28
N ILE A 268 7.96 5.52 -16.97
CA ILE A 268 6.70 4.98 -17.51
C ILE A 268 5.49 5.76 -17.00
N PHE A 269 5.51 6.17 -15.73
CA PHE A 269 4.43 6.95 -15.14
C PHE A 269 4.34 8.35 -15.76
N LEU A 270 5.46 9.08 -15.80
CA LEU A 270 5.51 10.44 -16.31
C LEU A 270 5.34 10.53 -17.84
N SER A 271 5.65 9.47 -18.60
CA SER A 271 5.35 9.45 -20.03
C SER A 271 3.84 9.37 -20.30
N LYS A 272 3.08 8.69 -19.43
CA LYS A 272 1.62 8.56 -19.54
C LYS A 272 0.87 9.73 -18.88
N PHE A 273 1.40 10.25 -17.78
CA PHE A 273 0.80 11.34 -17.00
C PHE A 273 1.80 12.51 -16.82
N PRO A 274 2.23 13.16 -17.91
CA PRO A 274 3.22 14.24 -17.85
C PRO A 274 2.75 15.42 -17.00
N GLN A 275 1.44 15.68 -16.98
CA GLN A 275 0.82 16.71 -16.15
C GLN A 275 0.96 16.45 -14.65
N LEU A 276 1.30 15.23 -14.19
CA LEU A 276 1.46 14.96 -12.76
C LEU A 276 2.87 15.25 -12.24
N LYS A 277 3.81 15.62 -13.12
CA LYS A 277 5.22 15.89 -12.79
C LYS A 277 5.39 17.02 -11.75
N TYR A 278 4.60 18.08 -11.80
CA TYR A 278 4.75 19.19 -10.84
C TYR A 278 4.30 18.81 -9.41
N ARG A 279 3.60 17.67 -9.25
CA ARG A 279 3.15 17.12 -7.97
C ARG A 279 3.99 15.94 -7.52
N SER A 280 4.97 15.52 -8.32
CA SER A 280 5.81 14.39 -7.95
C SER A 280 6.85 14.80 -6.91
N ILE A 281 6.90 14.05 -5.82
CA ILE A 281 7.97 14.12 -4.83
C ILE A 281 8.91 12.96 -5.14
N GLU A 282 10.16 13.31 -5.42
CA GLU A 282 11.23 12.34 -5.56
C GLU A 282 11.54 11.71 -4.21
N ILE A 283 11.51 10.38 -4.16
CA ILE A 283 11.99 9.60 -3.03
C ILE A 283 13.21 8.79 -3.45
N ASP A 284 14.10 8.57 -2.49
CA ASP A 284 15.26 7.70 -2.66
C ASP A 284 14.82 6.25 -2.92
N HIS A 285 15.76 5.44 -3.39
CA HIS A 285 15.49 4.08 -3.86
C HIS A 285 15.00 3.12 -2.76
N GLU A 286 15.12 3.48 -1.49
CA GLU A 286 14.73 2.66 -0.34
C GLU A 286 13.25 2.85 0.04
N ILE A 287 12.36 2.35 -0.82
CA ILE A 287 10.90 2.43 -0.64
C ILE A 287 10.42 1.65 0.60
N THR A 288 11.18 0.64 1.02
CA THR A 288 10.93 -0.18 2.21
C THR A 288 11.32 0.53 3.51
N ALA A 289 11.93 1.72 3.43
CA ALA A 289 12.21 2.50 4.61
C ALA A 289 10.90 3.02 5.25
N PRO A 290 10.87 3.23 6.57
CA PRO A 290 9.69 3.75 7.25
C PRO A 290 9.27 5.16 6.80
N GLY A 291 10.21 6.01 6.39
CA GLY A 291 9.94 7.41 6.03
C GLY A 291 8.87 7.60 4.94
N PRO A 292 9.00 6.95 3.76
CA PRO A 292 7.95 6.96 2.73
C PRO A 292 6.59 6.44 3.22
N ILE A 293 6.58 5.45 4.12
CA ILE A 293 5.34 4.87 4.67
C ILE A 293 4.66 5.84 5.64
N VAL A 294 5.43 6.48 6.52
CA VAL A 294 4.91 7.56 7.39
C VAL A 294 4.27 8.67 6.53
N LYS A 295 4.89 9.06 5.41
CA LYS A 295 4.33 10.06 4.50
C LYS A 295 3.04 9.60 3.82
N LEU A 296 2.91 8.31 3.48
CA LEU A 296 1.66 7.73 2.97
C LEU A 296 0.52 7.83 3.98
N MET A 297 0.83 7.73 5.28
CA MET A 297 -0.15 7.73 6.36
C MET A 297 -0.51 9.14 6.84
N LYS A 298 0.48 10.01 7.09
CA LYS A 298 0.29 11.36 7.65
C LYS A 298 -0.22 12.41 6.64
N GLY A 299 -0.56 12.03 5.41
CA GLY A 299 -1.02 13.03 4.45
C GLY A 299 -1.62 12.45 3.18
N LYS A 300 -2.12 13.35 2.32
CA LYS A 300 -2.61 13.03 0.98
C LYS A 300 -1.42 12.69 0.06
N HIS A 301 -0.71 11.61 0.34
CA HIS A 301 0.35 11.08 -0.50
C HIS A 301 -0.07 9.77 -1.13
N VAL A 302 0.36 9.57 -2.36
CA VAL A 302 0.32 8.26 -3.02
C VAL A 302 1.72 7.90 -3.46
N LEU A 303 2.01 6.61 -3.52
CA LEU A 303 3.29 6.08 -3.94
C LEU A 303 3.09 5.34 -5.26
N ILE A 304 3.80 5.77 -6.30
CA ILE A 304 3.78 5.09 -7.60
C ILE A 304 4.96 4.14 -7.67
N VAL A 305 4.64 2.86 -7.72
CA VAL A 305 5.63 1.77 -7.68
C VAL A 305 5.25 0.66 -8.64
N ASP A 306 6.19 -0.24 -8.87
CA ASP A 306 5.84 -1.55 -9.41
C ASP A 306 4.84 -2.25 -8.47
N ARG A 307 3.83 -2.89 -9.06
CA ARG A 307 2.72 -3.51 -8.34
C ARG A 307 3.17 -4.60 -7.39
N TRP A 308 4.17 -5.39 -7.77
CA TRP A 308 4.69 -6.44 -6.90
C TRP A 308 5.36 -5.80 -5.67
N LYS A 309 6.12 -4.71 -5.85
CA LYS A 309 6.65 -3.93 -4.73
C LYS A 309 5.53 -3.37 -3.85
N GLY A 310 4.42 -2.91 -4.44
CA GLY A 310 3.26 -2.46 -3.68
C GLY A 310 2.65 -3.55 -2.80
N TYR A 311 2.48 -4.76 -3.32
CA TYR A 311 2.03 -5.91 -2.52
C TYR A 311 3.02 -6.28 -1.41
N MET A 312 4.31 -6.25 -1.71
CA MET A 312 5.36 -6.48 -0.73
C MET A 312 5.28 -5.46 0.44
N LEU A 313 5.11 -4.18 0.14
CA LEU A 313 4.94 -3.14 1.17
C LEU A 313 3.66 -3.37 1.98
N LYS A 314 2.54 -3.72 1.33
CA LYS A 314 1.29 -4.04 2.02
C LYS A 314 1.44 -5.18 3.04
N GLU A 315 2.17 -6.23 2.68
CA GLU A 315 2.44 -7.34 3.60
C GLU A 315 3.41 -6.96 4.73
N MET A 316 4.48 -6.22 4.42
CA MET A 316 5.43 -5.74 5.44
C MET A 316 4.77 -4.83 6.47
N TYR A 317 3.83 -3.99 6.03
CA TYR A 317 3.13 -2.98 6.81
C TYR A 317 1.66 -3.33 7.01
N ARG A 318 1.35 -4.62 7.20
CA ARG A 318 -0.02 -5.15 7.27
C ARG A 318 -0.91 -4.48 8.32
N LYS A 319 -0.32 -3.92 9.37
CA LYS A 319 -1.03 -3.20 10.44
C LYS A 319 -1.64 -1.86 10.00
N PHE A 320 -1.19 -1.29 8.88
CA PHE A 320 -1.50 0.07 8.47
C PHE A 320 -2.40 0.14 7.23
N ASP A 321 -3.15 -0.94 6.94
CA ASP A 321 -4.18 -1.02 5.89
C ASP A 321 -3.79 -0.39 4.54
N LEU A 322 -2.55 -0.61 4.12
CA LEU A 322 -2.08 -0.13 2.82
C LEU A 322 -2.90 -0.75 1.69
N HIS A 323 -3.29 0.11 0.75
CA HIS A 323 -4.01 -0.27 -0.45
C HIS A 323 -3.08 -0.30 -1.67
N VAL A 324 -3.30 -1.28 -2.55
CA VAL A 324 -2.64 -1.38 -3.85
C VAL A 324 -3.72 -1.34 -4.91
N SER A 325 -3.64 -0.36 -5.82
CA SER A 325 -4.69 -0.09 -6.80
C SER A 325 -5.03 -1.29 -7.66
N LYS A 326 -6.33 -1.41 -7.98
CA LYS A 326 -6.80 -2.37 -9.00
C LYS A 326 -6.26 -2.01 -10.38
N GLU A 327 -6.28 -0.73 -10.75
CA GLU A 327 -5.69 -0.26 -12.00
C GLU A 327 -4.17 -0.44 -12.00
N LYS A 328 -3.65 -0.86 -13.15
CA LYS A 328 -2.21 -1.04 -13.40
C LYS A 328 -1.93 -0.83 -14.88
N PHE A 329 -0.78 -0.26 -15.21
CA PHE A 329 -0.35 -0.10 -16.60
C PHE A 329 1.16 -0.15 -16.75
N GLY A 330 1.63 -0.15 -18.00
CA GLY A 330 3.02 -0.45 -18.31
C GLY A 330 3.20 -1.96 -18.27
N LEU A 331 3.53 -2.56 -19.40
CA LEU A 331 3.95 -3.95 -19.49
C LEU A 331 5.44 -3.90 -19.80
N THR A 332 6.28 -4.00 -18.78
CA THR A 332 7.70 -4.30 -19.01
C THR A 332 7.96 -5.67 -18.40
N PHE A 333 8.77 -6.50 -19.06
CA PHE A 333 9.13 -7.81 -18.51
C PHE A 333 10.44 -7.68 -17.73
N GLY A 334 10.59 -8.49 -16.70
CA GLY A 334 11.89 -8.74 -16.10
C GLY A 334 12.75 -9.58 -17.02
N SER A 335 14.04 -9.29 -17.09
CA SER A 335 15.02 -10.23 -17.64
C SER A 335 16.18 -10.35 -16.67
N LEU A 336 16.81 -11.52 -16.64
CA LEU A 336 18.15 -11.63 -16.07
C LEU A 336 19.06 -10.76 -16.93
N ALA A 337 19.75 -9.81 -16.32
CA ALA A 337 20.59 -8.89 -17.05
C ALA A 337 21.89 -9.59 -17.47
N ILE A 338 21.88 -10.21 -18.65
CA ILE A 338 23.05 -10.82 -19.30
C ILE A 338 23.64 -9.81 -20.27
N ARG A 339 24.97 -9.69 -20.32
CA ARG A 339 25.65 -8.84 -21.29
C ARG A 339 25.41 -9.33 -22.73
N LYS A 340 24.89 -8.47 -23.61
CA LYS A 340 24.52 -8.79 -25.01
C LYS A 340 25.65 -9.40 -25.83
N ASN A 341 26.86 -8.87 -25.66
CA ASN A 341 28.07 -9.24 -26.38
C ASN A 341 28.94 -10.26 -25.60
N LEU A 342 28.36 -10.98 -24.64
CA LEU A 342 29.04 -12.08 -23.96
C LEU A 342 29.39 -13.20 -24.94
N HIS A 343 30.49 -13.91 -24.68
CA HIS A 343 30.90 -15.06 -25.48
C HIS A 343 29.75 -16.07 -25.65
N SER A 344 29.58 -16.61 -26.86
CA SER A 344 28.39 -17.38 -27.26
C SER A 344 28.11 -18.56 -26.33
N SER A 345 29.15 -19.29 -25.90
CA SER A 345 29.00 -20.44 -24.99
C SER A 345 28.42 -20.03 -23.62
N ALA A 346 28.99 -19.01 -22.98
CA ALA A 346 28.53 -18.50 -21.68
C ALA A 346 27.12 -17.89 -21.78
N ARG A 347 26.84 -17.16 -22.86
CA ARG A 347 25.52 -16.57 -23.11
C ARG A 347 24.44 -17.66 -23.26
N ILE A 348 24.70 -18.69 -24.08
CA ILE A 348 23.78 -19.82 -24.27
C ILE A 348 23.59 -20.62 -22.97
N MET A 349 24.64 -20.77 -22.16
CA MET A 349 24.56 -21.45 -20.87
C MET A 349 23.66 -20.68 -19.89
N LEU A 350 23.93 -19.38 -19.67
CA LEU A 350 23.09 -18.51 -18.83
C LEU A 350 21.65 -18.47 -19.33
N ALA A 351 21.47 -18.49 -20.65
CA ALA A 351 20.18 -18.53 -21.29
C ALA A 351 19.35 -19.77 -20.94
N LYS A 352 19.95 -20.94 -21.15
CA LYS A 352 19.33 -22.23 -20.84
C LYS A 352 19.05 -22.37 -19.36
N MET A 353 20.01 -21.98 -18.52
CA MET A 353 19.82 -21.95 -17.07
C MET A 353 18.62 -21.11 -16.68
N PHE A 354 18.53 -19.88 -17.19
CA PHE A 354 17.41 -19.01 -16.85
C PHE A 354 16.06 -19.58 -17.29
N GLN A 355 16.01 -20.17 -18.49
CA GLN A 355 14.81 -20.86 -18.98
C GLN A 355 14.40 -22.01 -18.04
N GLN A 356 15.35 -22.80 -17.54
CA GLN A 356 15.09 -23.87 -16.57
C GLN A 356 14.64 -23.33 -15.21
N ILE A 357 15.29 -22.29 -14.68
CA ILE A 357 14.90 -21.61 -13.43
C ILE A 357 13.45 -21.10 -13.55
N HIS A 358 13.09 -20.56 -14.71
CA HIS A 358 11.73 -20.11 -15.00
C HIS A 358 10.74 -21.27 -15.05
N GLN A 359 11.03 -22.33 -15.81
CA GLN A 359 10.15 -23.50 -15.98
C GLN A 359 9.90 -24.23 -14.66
N ASN A 360 10.90 -24.28 -13.78
CA ASN A 360 10.81 -24.94 -12.48
C ASN A 360 10.17 -24.06 -11.39
N GLY A 361 9.67 -22.87 -11.73
CA GLY A 361 9.00 -21.97 -10.78
C GLY A 361 9.91 -21.33 -9.74
N ILE A 362 11.24 -21.48 -9.86
CA ILE A 362 12.22 -20.94 -8.92
C ILE A 362 12.13 -19.42 -8.84
N ILE A 363 11.81 -18.73 -9.94
CA ILE A 363 11.59 -17.26 -9.95
C ILE A 363 10.46 -16.85 -8.99
N ASN A 364 9.36 -17.62 -8.93
CA ASN A 364 8.26 -17.32 -8.02
C ASN A 364 8.68 -17.52 -6.57
N LYS A 365 9.48 -18.56 -6.31
CA LYS A 365 10.10 -18.81 -4.99
C LYS A 365 11.03 -17.66 -4.60
N LEU A 366 11.92 -17.21 -5.49
CA LEU A 366 12.83 -16.08 -5.25
C LEU A 366 12.08 -14.78 -4.94
N ASN A 367 10.92 -14.55 -5.54
CA ASN A 367 10.07 -13.42 -5.20
C ASN A 367 9.51 -13.54 -3.77
N GLY A 368 9.04 -14.71 -3.35
CA GLY A 368 8.63 -14.95 -1.96
C GLY A 368 9.80 -14.84 -0.98
N ASP A 369 10.96 -15.38 -1.35
CA ASP A 369 12.20 -15.33 -0.58
C ASP A 369 12.76 -13.91 -0.47
N ARG A 370 12.49 -13.03 -1.44
CA ARG A 370 12.84 -11.59 -1.35
C ARG A 370 12.10 -10.87 -0.24
N TYR A 371 10.83 -11.20 -0.01
CA TYR A 371 10.06 -10.69 1.12
C TYR A 371 10.66 -11.18 2.45
N ASN A 372 10.90 -12.50 2.55
CA ASN A 372 11.51 -13.10 3.74
C ASN A 372 12.92 -12.55 3.99
N TYR A 373 13.71 -12.35 2.93
CA TYR A 373 15.04 -11.76 3.01
C TYR A 373 14.98 -10.35 3.57
N GLN A 374 14.08 -9.49 3.09
CA GLN A 374 13.93 -8.12 3.59
C GLN A 374 13.52 -8.06 5.06
N LEU A 375 12.56 -8.90 5.48
CA LEU A 375 12.21 -9.04 6.90
C LEU A 375 13.40 -9.50 7.76
N ASN A 376 14.16 -10.46 7.24
CA ASN A 376 15.31 -11.04 7.93
C ASN A 376 16.60 -10.22 7.75
N LEU A 377 16.62 -9.19 6.91
CA LEU A 377 17.81 -8.37 6.64
C LEU A 377 18.34 -7.78 7.94
N LYS A 378 17.45 -7.29 8.80
CA LYS A 378 17.81 -6.79 10.13
C LYS A 378 18.38 -7.89 11.03
N LEU A 379 17.89 -9.13 10.94
CA LEU A 379 18.44 -10.27 11.68
C LEU A 379 19.79 -10.72 11.12
N ILE A 380 19.97 -10.67 9.80
CA ILE A 380 21.22 -10.96 9.11
C ILE A 380 22.27 -9.91 9.50
N GLN A 381 21.94 -8.62 9.36
CA GLN A 381 22.77 -7.50 9.82
C GLN A 381 23.05 -7.60 11.32
N LYS A 382 22.05 -7.91 12.15
CA LYS A 382 22.24 -8.12 13.59
C LYS A 382 23.14 -9.33 13.87
N LYS A 383 23.08 -10.41 13.10
CA LYS A 383 23.97 -11.57 13.26
C LYS A 383 25.39 -11.27 12.82
N ILE A 384 25.56 -10.49 11.75
CA ILE A 384 26.86 -9.96 11.30
C ILE A 384 27.40 -8.97 12.34
N ASN A 385 26.56 -8.13 12.94
CA ASN A 385 27.00 -7.08 13.87
C ASN A 385 27.11 -7.55 15.33
N LYS A 386 26.42 -8.62 15.75
CA LYS A 386 26.30 -9.04 17.18
C LYS A 386 27.57 -9.55 17.83
N THR A 387 28.65 -9.71 17.10
CA THR A 387 29.96 -10.05 17.68
C THR A 387 30.82 -8.80 17.90
N ILE A 388 30.34 -7.63 17.47
CA ILE A 388 30.72 -6.35 18.05
C ILE A 388 29.77 -6.16 19.24
N GLU A 389 30.21 -6.59 20.41
CA GLU A 389 29.57 -6.24 21.68
C GLU A 389 29.44 -4.71 21.75
N TYR A 390 28.22 -4.21 21.61
CA TYR A 390 27.60 -3.29 22.56
C TYR A 390 26.08 -3.44 22.39
N GLU A 391 25.38 -3.64 23.51
CA GLU A 391 23.94 -3.47 23.61
C GLU A 391 23.59 -2.04 23.19
N ASP A 392 23.33 -1.81 21.91
CA ASP A 392 22.81 -0.53 21.46
C ASP A 392 21.31 -0.45 21.77
N ASP A 393 21.01 -0.11 23.02
CA ASP A 393 19.69 0.35 23.52
C ASP A 393 19.10 1.43 22.58
N ASN A 394 19.95 2.12 21.82
CA ASN A 394 19.59 3.16 20.86
C ASN A 394 18.90 2.62 19.59
N GLY A 395 19.33 1.47 19.04
CA GLY A 395 18.70 0.88 17.85
C GLY A 395 17.30 0.31 18.13
N THR A 396 17.09 -0.23 19.32
CA THR A 396 15.78 -0.71 19.78
C THR A 396 14.85 0.47 20.07
N ARG A 397 15.36 1.55 20.67
CA ARG A 397 14.63 2.80 20.87
C ARG A 397 14.27 3.49 19.56
N GLN A 398 15.14 3.49 18.55
CA GLN A 398 14.83 4.02 17.23
C GLN A 398 13.73 3.21 16.53
N LEU A 399 13.77 1.87 16.61
CA LEU A 399 12.69 1.04 16.07
C LEU A 399 11.36 1.30 16.81
N ALA A 400 11.40 1.39 18.14
CA ALA A 400 10.23 1.70 18.94
C ALA A 400 9.70 3.11 18.65
N ALA A 401 10.57 4.09 18.42
CA ALA A 401 10.20 5.43 18.03
C ALA A 401 9.57 5.49 16.64
N ILE A 402 10.08 4.70 15.68
CA ILE A 402 9.50 4.58 14.33
C ILE A 402 8.14 3.86 14.38
N ASP A 403 8.03 2.76 15.11
CA ASP A 403 6.76 2.02 15.25
C ASP A 403 5.71 2.88 15.98
N LYS A 404 6.16 3.64 16.98
CA LYS A 404 5.33 4.66 17.64
C LYS A 404 4.93 5.75 16.66
N GLU A 405 5.84 6.31 15.87
CA GLU A 405 5.53 7.35 14.89
C GLU A 405 4.53 6.86 13.83
N LEU A 406 4.67 5.63 13.36
CA LEU A 406 3.73 4.99 12.45
C LEU A 406 2.36 4.78 13.12
N THR A 407 2.34 4.35 14.37
CA THR A 407 1.08 4.15 15.11
C THR A 407 0.37 5.48 15.39
N ASP A 408 1.12 6.50 15.81
CA ASP A 408 0.62 7.85 16.07
C ASP A 408 0.01 8.45 14.79
N ALA A 409 0.68 8.28 13.63
CA ALA A 409 0.16 8.71 12.33
C ALA A 409 -1.19 8.07 11.97
N HIS A 410 -1.35 6.77 12.26
CA HIS A 410 -2.58 6.05 11.95
C HIS A 410 -3.72 6.46 12.89
N MET A 411 -3.41 6.72 14.17
CA MET A 411 -4.40 7.21 15.14
C MET A 411 -4.84 8.65 14.87
N GLU A 412 -3.96 9.50 14.32
CA GLU A 412 -4.26 10.89 13.97
C GLU A 412 -5.39 11.00 12.92
N ASP A 413 -5.33 10.20 11.86
CA ASP A 413 -6.36 10.17 10.80
C ASP A 413 -7.73 9.70 11.34
N ASP A 414 -7.74 8.68 12.21
CA ASP A 414 -8.95 8.19 12.87
C ASP A 414 -9.56 9.24 13.83
N GLN A 415 -8.72 10.00 14.54
CA GLN A 415 -9.16 11.04 15.47
C GLN A 415 -9.69 12.28 14.73
N GLU A 416 -9.02 12.73 13.67
CA GLU A 416 -9.48 13.84 12.83
C GLU A 416 -10.85 13.53 12.20
N TYR A 417 -11.04 12.31 11.71
CA TYR A 417 -12.32 11.85 11.18
C TYR A 417 -13.45 11.92 12.22
N LEU A 418 -13.20 11.41 13.43
CA LEU A 418 -14.19 11.42 14.50
C LEU A 418 -14.56 12.86 14.91
N ASN A 419 -13.57 13.74 15.01
CA ASN A 419 -13.77 15.15 15.34
C ASN A 419 -14.68 15.85 14.33
N HIS A 420 -14.47 15.65 13.02
CA HIS A 420 -15.30 16.27 11.98
C HIS A 420 -16.77 15.81 12.02
N ARG A 421 -17.03 14.52 12.30
CA ARG A 421 -18.39 13.98 12.47
C ARG A 421 -19.08 14.56 13.71
N ILE A 422 -18.36 14.64 14.83
CA ILE A 422 -18.88 15.24 16.08
C ILE A 422 -19.21 16.71 15.84
N MET A 423 -18.33 17.46 15.18
CA MET A 423 -18.59 18.87 14.85
C MET A 423 -19.82 19.03 13.96
N SER A 424 -20.01 18.17 12.96
CA SER A 424 -21.20 18.16 12.11
C SER A 424 -22.49 17.96 12.94
N LEU A 425 -22.47 17.02 13.90
CA LEU A 425 -23.60 16.80 14.81
C LEU A 425 -23.87 18.02 15.71
N ILE A 426 -22.81 18.68 16.21
CA ILE A 426 -22.93 19.92 16.99
C ILE A 426 -23.58 21.02 16.15
N TYR A 427 -23.17 21.21 14.89
CA TYR A 427 -23.78 22.19 13.99
C TYR A 427 -25.27 21.93 13.78
N ILE A 428 -25.68 20.68 13.54
CA ILE A 428 -27.09 20.31 13.39
C ILE A 428 -27.88 20.64 14.67
N HIS A 429 -27.31 20.38 15.85
CA HIS A 429 -27.96 20.73 17.13
C HIS A 429 -28.12 22.24 17.31
N ILE A 430 -27.09 23.03 17.01
CA ILE A 430 -27.14 24.49 17.11
C ILE A 430 -28.20 25.06 16.15
N LEU A 431 -28.26 24.55 14.92
CA LEU A 431 -29.29 24.94 13.94
C LEU A 431 -30.70 24.62 14.47
N GLY A 432 -30.89 23.43 15.04
CA GLY A 432 -32.17 23.02 15.65
C GLY A 432 -32.59 23.91 16.81
N LEU A 433 -31.67 24.23 17.73
CA LEU A 433 -31.92 25.14 18.85
C LEU A 433 -32.26 26.55 18.38
N THR A 434 -31.55 27.05 17.37
CA THR A 434 -31.79 28.38 16.79
C THR A 434 -33.18 28.44 16.15
N PHE A 435 -33.55 27.42 15.37
CA PHE A 435 -34.88 27.33 14.78
C PHE A 435 -35.99 27.26 15.83
N TRP A 436 -35.81 26.43 16.87
CA TRP A 436 -36.76 26.34 17.97
C TRP A 436 -36.94 27.68 18.70
N LEU A 437 -35.85 28.41 18.96
CA LEU A 437 -35.90 29.73 19.57
C LEU A 437 -36.68 30.74 18.70
N ILE A 438 -36.47 30.71 17.38
CA ILE A 438 -37.19 31.58 16.44
C ILE A 438 -38.70 31.29 16.50
N VAL A 439 -39.11 30.02 16.47
CA VAL A 439 -40.51 29.62 16.56
C VAL A 439 -41.11 30.06 17.89
N PHE A 440 -40.40 29.84 19.01
CA PHE A 440 -40.85 30.27 20.33
C PHE A 440 -41.05 31.80 20.41
N ILE A 441 -40.11 32.59 19.90
CA ILE A 441 -40.24 34.05 19.87
C ILE A 441 -41.44 34.47 19.02
N ALA A 442 -41.67 33.82 17.87
CA ALA A 442 -42.81 34.11 17.01
C ALA A 442 -44.15 33.80 17.70
N GLU A 443 -44.26 32.65 18.40
CA GLU A 443 -45.45 32.28 19.18
C GLU A 443 -45.70 33.24 20.34
N LEU A 444 -44.63 33.67 21.02
CA LEU A 444 -44.72 34.63 22.13
C LEU A 444 -45.20 36.00 21.64
N ILE A 445 -44.67 36.49 20.51
CA ILE A 445 -45.14 37.74 19.87
C ILE A 445 -46.60 37.60 19.45
N TYR A 446 -46.96 36.49 18.80
CA TYR A 446 -48.34 36.24 18.37
C TYR A 446 -49.31 36.26 19.56
N SER A 447 -48.94 35.60 20.66
CA SER A 447 -49.76 35.55 21.88
C SER A 447 -49.96 36.95 22.48
N PHE A 448 -48.89 37.75 22.56
CA PHE A 448 -48.95 39.13 23.06
C PHE A 448 -49.81 40.06 22.18
N VAL A 449 -49.69 39.92 20.86
CA VAL A 449 -50.48 40.72 19.90
C VAL A 449 -51.95 40.32 19.96
N LEU A 450 -52.25 39.02 20.02
CA LEU A 450 -53.61 38.51 20.11
C LEU A 450 -54.29 38.94 21.41
N GLU A 451 -53.57 38.91 22.53
CA GLU A 451 -54.07 39.39 23.83
C GLU A 451 -54.38 40.89 23.80
N LYS A 452 -53.50 41.71 23.18
CA LYS A 452 -53.77 43.15 22.99
C LYS A 452 -54.95 43.45 22.09
N ILE A 453 -55.19 42.64 21.05
CA ILE A 453 -56.36 42.79 20.17
C ILE A 453 -57.63 42.42 20.93
N LEU A 454 -57.64 41.29 21.63
CA LEU A 454 -58.79 40.82 22.40
C LEU A 454 -59.15 41.73 23.59
N TYR A 455 -58.17 42.40 24.20
CA TYR A 455 -58.41 43.38 25.26
C TYR A 455 -58.82 44.77 24.75
N LYS A 456 -58.71 45.05 23.46
CA LYS A 456 -59.13 46.33 22.87
C LYS A 456 -60.63 46.35 22.54
N ASP A 457 -61.25 45.17 22.46
CA ASP A 457 -62.69 44.98 22.19
C ASP A 457 -63.52 44.66 23.47
N ARG A 458 -62.90 44.73 24.65
CA ARG A 458 -63.59 44.83 25.96
C ARG A 458 -63.36 46.21 26.56
#